data_AF-A0A931R8B4-F1
#
_entry.id   AF-A0A931R8B4-F1
#
_cell.length_a   1.000
_cell.length_b   1.000
_cell.length_c   1.000
_cell.angle_alpha   90.00
_cell.angle_beta   90.00
_cell.angle_gamma   90.00
#
_symmetry.space_group_name_H-M   'P 1'
#
loop_
_entity.id
_entity.type
_entity.pdbx_description
1 polymer ?
#
loop_
_entity_poly.entity_id
_entity_poly.type
_entity_poly.pdbx_seq_one_letter_code
_entity_poly.pdbx_strand_id
1 'polypeptide(L)'
;MVDGAGPAPAARAVDEGAADADALCNMVKVFASEEIFEVCKHAMELHGGNGVMLDFGIEKLFRDAAIFLHMDATADISRFKIIKAMFPRTAGAYAGPEP
;
A
#
# COMPACT_ATOMS: atom_id res chain seq x y z
N MET A 1 -30.23 2.49 -0.57
CA MET A 1 -29.17 3.30 0.06
C MET A 1 -28.53 2.40 1.09
N VAL A 2 -27.34 1.90 0.78
CA VAL A 2 -26.58 1.00 1.65
C VAL A 2 -26.13 1.81 2.86
N ASP A 3 -26.37 1.34 4.08
CA ASP A 3 -26.02 2.07 5.30
C ASP A 3 -24.54 2.50 5.27
N GLY A 4 -24.32 3.82 5.28
CA GLY A 4 -23.07 4.49 4.91
C GLY A 4 -21.95 4.43 5.94
N ALA A 5 -21.72 3.31 6.60
CA ALA A 5 -20.60 3.11 7.53
C ALA A 5 -19.65 2.04 7.00
N GLY A 6 -18.95 2.35 5.90
CA GLY A 6 -17.68 1.68 5.62
C GLY A 6 -16.67 1.93 6.75
N PRO A 7 -15.59 1.15 6.83
CA PRO A 7 -14.54 1.36 7.82
C PRO A 7 -14.08 2.83 7.83
N ALA A 8 -13.81 3.35 9.02
CA ALA A 8 -13.35 4.73 9.18
C ALA A 8 -12.09 4.97 8.33
N PRO A 9 -11.91 6.17 7.74
CA PRO A 9 -10.63 6.52 7.13
C PRO A 9 -9.50 6.28 8.13
N ALA A 10 -8.37 5.70 7.69
CA ALA A 10 -7.29 5.29 8.57
C ALA A 10 -6.80 6.42 9.49
N ALA A 11 -6.72 7.66 8.98
CA ALA A 11 -6.39 8.83 9.78
C ALA A 11 -7.35 9.04 10.97
N ARG A 12 -8.67 8.95 10.73
CA ARG A 12 -9.68 9.06 11.79
C ARG A 12 -9.57 7.92 12.81
N ALA A 13 -9.34 6.69 12.34
CA ALA A 13 -9.15 5.55 13.22
C ALA A 13 -7.94 5.72 14.15
N VAL A 14 -6.85 6.32 13.65
CA VAL A 14 -5.67 6.67 14.46
C VAL A 14 -6.01 7.76 15.47
N ASP A 15 -6.66 8.85 15.04
CA ASP A 15 -7.04 9.97 15.92
C ASP A 15 -7.96 9.53 17.08
N GLU A 16 -8.85 8.58 16.82
CA GLU A 16 -9.80 8.03 17.79
C GLU A 16 -9.22 6.89 18.64
N GLY A 17 -7.99 6.44 18.36
CA GLY A 17 -7.37 5.31 19.05
C GLY A 17 -8.10 3.98 18.83
N ALA A 18 -8.70 3.80 17.64
CA ALA A 18 -9.48 2.62 17.31
C ALA A 18 -8.60 1.35 17.32
N ALA A 19 -9.18 0.23 17.77
CA ALA A 19 -8.46 -1.04 17.90
C ALA A 19 -7.96 -1.61 16.55
N ASP A 20 -8.56 -1.20 15.44
CA ASP A 20 -8.22 -1.60 14.08
C ASP A 20 -7.36 -0.58 13.31
N ALA A 21 -6.93 0.52 13.96
CA ALA A 21 -6.16 1.59 13.32
C ALA A 21 -4.91 1.07 12.59
N ASP A 22 -4.13 0.20 13.22
CA ASP A 22 -2.93 -0.40 12.62
C ASP A 22 -3.24 -1.21 11.36
N ALA A 23 -4.34 -1.98 11.37
CA ALA A 23 -4.75 -2.77 10.21
C ALA A 23 -5.16 -1.85 9.06
N LEU A 24 -5.95 -0.80 9.34
CA LEU A 24 -6.38 0.19 8.36
C LEU A 24 -5.19 0.95 7.77
N CYS A 25 -4.20 1.33 8.58
CA CYS A 25 -2.96 1.96 8.10
C CYS A 25 -2.17 1.06 7.16
N ASN A 26 -2.01 -0.23 7.48
CA ASN A 26 -1.34 -1.17 6.59
C ASN A 26 -2.12 -1.38 5.28
N MET A 27 -3.46 -1.44 5.32
CA MET A 27 -4.30 -1.54 4.13
C MET A 27 -4.14 -0.32 3.21
N VAL A 28 -4.25 0.88 3.78
CA VAL A 28 -4.08 2.14 3.02
C VAL A 28 -2.68 2.24 2.43
N LYS A 29 -1.64 1.86 3.19
CA LYS A 29 -0.26 1.85 2.71
C LYS A 29 -0.11 0.96 1.48
N VAL A 30 -0.58 -0.29 1.53
CA VAL A 30 -0.46 -1.22 0.38
C VAL A 30 -1.17 -0.63 -0.84
N PHE A 31 -2.41 -0.18 -0.66
CA PHE A 31 -3.19 0.42 -1.73
C PHE A 31 -2.47 1.64 -2.34
N ALA A 32 -2.10 2.63 -1.53
CA ALA A 32 -1.49 3.86 -2.02
C ALA A 32 -0.16 3.62 -2.74
N SER A 33 0.68 2.71 -2.21
CA SER A 33 1.97 2.36 -2.82
C SER A 33 1.83 1.70 -4.19
N GLU A 34 0.81 0.87 -4.39
CA GLU A 34 0.59 0.17 -5.66
C GLU A 34 -0.08 1.08 -6.69
N GLU A 35 -1.06 1.86 -6.25
CA GLU A 35 -1.77 2.80 -7.13
C GLU A 35 -0.84 3.90 -7.64
N ILE A 36 0.01 4.50 -6.80
CA ILE A 36 0.95 5.52 -7.27
C ILE A 36 1.93 4.96 -8.31
N PHE A 37 2.36 3.70 -8.14
CA PHE A 37 3.25 3.04 -9.08
C PHE A 37 2.57 2.80 -10.43
N GLU A 38 1.34 2.27 -10.43
CA GLU A 38 0.57 2.05 -11.67
C GLU A 38 0.20 3.38 -12.36
N VAL A 39 -0.15 4.43 -11.61
CA VAL A 39 -0.40 5.76 -12.18
C VAL A 39 0.84 6.32 -12.86
N CYS A 40 2.00 6.27 -12.21
CA CYS A 40 3.26 6.75 -12.81
C CYS A 40 3.69 5.91 -14.01
N LYS A 41 3.45 4.59 -13.96
CA LYS A 41 3.68 3.68 -15.10
C LYS A 41 2.78 4.01 -16.27
N HIS A 42 1.49 4.26 -16.06
CA HIS A 42 0.59 4.71 -17.13
C HIS A 42 1.02 6.05 -17.72
N ALA A 43 1.48 7.00 -16.89
CA ALA A 43 2.01 8.27 -17.37
C ALA A 43 3.25 8.08 -18.26
N MET A 44 4.15 7.18 -17.89
CA MET A 44 5.31 6.78 -18.69
C MET A 44 4.89 6.26 -20.06
N GLU A 45 4.00 5.27 -20.10
CA GLU A 45 3.52 4.65 -21.34
C GLU A 45 2.78 5.64 -22.25
N LEU A 46 1.95 6.52 -21.67
CA LEU A 46 1.21 7.53 -22.41
C LEU A 46 2.12 8.50 -23.16
N HIS A 47 3.30 8.82 -22.60
CA HIS A 47 4.28 9.72 -23.21
C HIS A 47 5.28 8.97 -24.11
N GLY A 48 5.23 7.65 -24.16
CA GLY A 48 6.13 6.81 -24.96
C GLY A 48 7.60 7.11 -24.68
N GLY A 49 8.39 7.29 -25.75
CA GLY A 49 9.81 7.62 -25.62
C GLY A 49 10.09 8.88 -24.79
N ASN A 50 9.18 9.86 -24.79
CA ASN A 50 9.35 11.08 -23.99
C ASN A 50 9.11 10.84 -22.50
N GLY A 51 8.38 9.79 -22.13
CA GLY A 51 8.16 9.44 -20.73
C GLY A 51 9.45 9.07 -20.01
N VAL A 52 10.41 8.45 -20.72
CA VAL A 52 11.70 8.04 -20.16
C VAL A 52 12.77 9.13 -20.26
N MET A 53 12.51 10.21 -20.99
CA MET A 53 13.46 11.31 -21.18
C MET A 53 13.37 12.33 -20.05
N LEU A 54 14.51 12.93 -19.69
CA LEU A 54 14.61 13.90 -18.61
C LEU A 54 13.84 15.20 -18.85
N ASP A 55 13.44 15.48 -20.10
CA ASP A 55 12.83 16.75 -20.51
C ASP A 55 11.44 16.98 -19.89
N PHE A 56 10.71 15.91 -19.55
CA PHE A 56 9.34 15.96 -19.02
C PHE A 56 9.24 15.56 -17.55
N GLY A 57 10.27 14.94 -16.97
CA GLY A 57 10.34 14.58 -15.55
C GLY A 57 9.47 13.40 -15.12
N ILE A 58 8.82 12.69 -16.05
CA ILE A 58 7.96 11.54 -15.77
C ILE A 58 8.77 10.35 -15.25
N GLU A 59 9.99 10.19 -15.75
CA GLU A 59 10.94 9.18 -15.31
C GLU A 59 11.40 9.39 -13.87
N LYS A 60 11.43 10.64 -13.41
CA LYS A 60 11.63 10.95 -11.99
C LYS A 60 10.43 10.47 -11.17
N LEU A 61 9.20 10.82 -11.57
CA LEU A 61 7.99 10.41 -10.83
C LEU A 61 7.88 8.88 -10.73
N PHE A 62 8.18 8.15 -11.81
CA PHE A 62 8.19 6.69 -11.80
C PHE A 62 9.25 6.11 -10.83
N ARG A 63 10.47 6.65 -10.83
CA ARG A 63 11.51 6.25 -9.87
C ARG A 63 11.12 6.54 -8.42
N ASP A 64 10.55 7.72 -8.18
CA ASP A 64 10.10 8.13 -6.85
C ASP A 64 8.93 7.24 -6.38
N ALA A 65 7.99 6.88 -7.27
CA ALA A 65 6.89 5.98 -6.94
C ALA A 65 7.34 4.58 -6.53
N ALA A 66 8.41 4.05 -7.15
CA ALA A 66 8.92 2.72 -6.87
C ALA A 66 9.39 2.53 -5.41
N ILE A 67 9.78 3.61 -4.72
CA ILE A 67 10.25 3.52 -3.33
C ILE A 67 9.12 3.13 -2.36
N PHE A 68 7.88 3.51 -2.65
CA PHE A 68 6.74 3.29 -1.76
C PHE A 68 6.36 1.81 -1.65
N LEU A 69 6.76 0.97 -2.60
CA LEU A 69 6.60 -0.48 -2.51
C LEU A 69 7.50 -1.11 -1.42
N HIS A 70 8.54 -0.40 -0.97
CA HIS A 70 9.60 -0.92 -0.10
C HIS A 70 9.69 -0.21 1.25
N MET A 71 9.37 1.08 1.29
CA MET A 71 9.47 1.93 2.48
C MET A 71 8.49 1.49 3.58
N ASP A 72 8.94 1.58 4.84
CA ASP A 72 8.17 1.22 6.05
C ASP A 72 7.55 -0.19 6.01
N ALA A 73 8.40 -1.15 5.61
CA ALA A 73 8.11 -2.54 5.23
C ALA A 73 7.66 -2.67 3.77
N THR A 74 8.01 -3.77 3.12
CA THR A 74 7.58 -4.00 1.74
C THR A 74 6.06 -4.18 1.64
N ALA A 75 5.49 -3.98 0.45
CA ALA A 75 4.06 -4.25 0.21
C ALA A 75 3.64 -5.65 0.68
N ASP A 76 4.50 -6.66 0.47
CA ASP A 76 4.23 -8.04 0.89
C ASP A 76 4.25 -8.23 2.40
N ILE A 77 5.19 -7.59 3.11
CA ILE A 77 5.20 -7.61 4.58
C ILE A 77 3.99 -6.87 5.14
N SER A 78 3.57 -5.76 4.54
CA SER A 78 2.32 -5.07 4.93
C SER A 78 1.09 -5.94 4.68
N ARG A 79 1.01 -6.67 3.55
CA ARG A 79 -0.03 -7.68 3.31
C ARG A 79 -0.04 -8.76 4.38
N PHE A 80 1.13 -9.25 4.77
CA PHE A 80 1.24 -10.24 5.84
C PHE A 80 0.73 -9.69 7.18
N LYS A 81 1.04 -8.43 7.52
CA LYS A 81 0.50 -7.75 8.71
C LYS A 81 -1.02 -7.64 8.66
N ILE A 82 -1.60 -7.30 7.51
CA ILE A 82 -3.06 -7.25 7.31
C ILE A 82 -3.69 -8.63 7.55
N ILE A 83 -3.15 -9.68 6.92
CA ILE A 83 -3.64 -11.06 7.07
C ILE A 83 -3.58 -11.49 8.55
N LYS A 84 -2.48 -11.21 9.24
CA LYS A 84 -2.32 -11.51 10.66
C LYS A 84 -3.35 -10.79 11.54
N ALA A 85 -3.67 -9.53 11.22
CA ALA A 85 -4.67 -8.75 11.93
C ALA A 85 -6.10 -9.26 11.69
N MET A 86 -6.43 -9.64 10.45
CA MET A 86 -7.77 -10.13 10.08
C MET A 86 -8.02 -11.58 10.52
N PHE A 87 -6.98 -12.41 10.56
CA PHE A 87 -7.08 -13.84 10.87
C PHE A 87 -6.12 -14.24 12.02
N PRO A 88 -6.33 -13.74 13.24
CA PRO A 88 -5.42 -13.97 14.36
C PRO A 88 -5.32 -15.45 14.75
N ARG A 89 -6.37 -16.26 14.51
CA ARG A 89 -6.38 -17.70 14.81
C ARG A 89 -5.46 -18.53 13.91
N THR A 90 -5.12 -18.03 12.73
CA THR A 90 -4.24 -18.72 11.77
C THR A 90 -2.87 -18.09 11.68
N ALA A 91 -2.63 -16.97 12.39
CA ALA A 91 -1.36 -16.29 12.40
C ALA A 91 -0.24 -17.20 12.94
N GLY A 92 0.75 -17.52 12.10
CA GLY A 92 1.87 -18.40 12.47
C GLY A 92 1.53 -19.90 12.48
N ALA A 93 0.26 -20.29 12.32
CA ALA A 93 -0.15 -21.70 12.27
C ALA A 93 0.48 -22.48 11.10
N TYR A 94 0.86 -21.77 10.03
CA TYR A 94 1.46 -22.33 8.82
C TYR A 94 2.91 -21.88 8.57
N ALA A 95 3.54 -21.19 9.52
CA ALA A 95 4.87 -20.61 9.32
C ALA A 95 6.01 -21.65 9.28
N GLY A 96 5.72 -22.92 9.58
CA GLY A 96 6.76 -23.94 9.80
C GLY A 96 7.61 -23.62 11.04
N PRO A 97 8.49 -24.54 11.47
CA PRO A 97 9.52 -24.20 12.44
C PRO A 97 10.49 -23.18 11.83
N GLU A 98 10.85 -22.15 12.59
CA GLU A 98 11.96 -21.26 12.26
C GLU A 98 13.24 -22.12 12.07
N PRO A 99 14.02 -21.91 10.99
CA PRO A 99 15.21 -22.70 10.70
C PRO A 99 16.34 -22.53 11.72
#